data_AF-A0AAV2RIR2-F1
#
_entry.id   AF-A0AAV2RIR2-F1
#
_cell.length_a   1.000
_cell.length_b   1.000
_cell.length_c   1.000
_cell.angle_alpha   90.00
_cell.angle_beta   90.00
_cell.angle_gamma   90.00
#
_symmetry.space_group_name_H-M   'P 1'
#
loop_
_entity.id
_entity.type
_entity.pdbx_description
1 polymer ?
#
loop_
_entity_poly.entity_id
_entity_poly.type
_entity_poly.pdbx_seq_one_letter_code
_entity_poly.pdbx_strand_id
1 'polypeptide(L)'
;AFVDFFSQALSVECEGTGVLIQGVHPGFVRSKMSKPLDEMTSPGKLKSFLFPTADTYVESALSTVGHADYTHGYWGHSLHRAISKTMMALPFKANLRFLLKTFKKTREQLLH
;
A
#
# COMPACT_ATOMS: atom_id res chain seq x y z
N ALA A 1 -8.08 -7.57 10.21
CA ALA A 1 -8.13 -8.83 10.98
C ALA A 1 -9.53 -9.43 10.93
N PHE A 2 -10.53 -8.91 11.65
CA PHE A 2 -11.88 -9.51 11.64
C PHE A 2 -12.48 -9.65 10.23
N VAL A 3 -12.56 -8.53 9.48
CA VAL A 3 -13.13 -8.52 8.12
C VAL A 3 -12.36 -9.44 7.17
N ASP A 4 -11.03 -9.51 7.29
CA ASP A 4 -10.22 -10.38 6.44
C ASP A 4 -10.56 -11.86 6.66
N PHE A 5 -10.65 -12.30 7.92
CA PHE A 5 -11.00 -13.69 8.25
C PHE A 5 -12.44 -14.01 7.90
N PHE A 6 -13.36 -13.07 8.14
CA PHE A 6 -14.76 -13.23 7.78
C PHE A 6 -14.94 -13.38 6.26
N SER A 7 -14.30 -12.52 5.47
CA SER A 7 -14.33 -12.62 4.00
C SER A 7 -13.69 -13.91 3.48
N GLN A 8 -12.62 -14.39 4.11
CA GLN A 8 -12.00 -15.68 3.74
C GLN A 8 -12.92 -16.86 4.03
N ALA A 9 -13.57 -16.89 5.20
CA ALA A 9 -14.54 -17.92 5.54
C ALA A 9 -15.72 -17.92 4.55
N LEU A 10 -16.27 -16.74 4.25
CA LEU A 10 -17.35 -16.61 3.28
C LEU A 10 -16.94 -17.04 1.86
N SER A 11 -15.69 -16.79 1.45
CA SER A 11 -15.20 -17.21 0.12
C SER A 11 -15.31 -18.74 -0.05
N VAL A 12 -14.97 -19.49 0.99
CA VAL A 12 -15.10 -20.96 1.01
C VAL A 12 -16.56 -21.39 1.02
N GLU A 13 -17.40 -20.74 1.82
CA GLU A 13 -18.84 -21.06 1.90
C GLU A 13 -19.59 -20.77 0.59
N CYS A 14 -19.16 -19.75 -0.15
CA CYS A 14 -19.75 -19.35 -1.43
C CYS A 14 -19.13 -20.08 -2.63
N GLU A 15 -18.17 -20.99 -2.43
CA GLU A 15 -17.58 -21.77 -3.51
C GLU A 15 -18.65 -22.60 -4.25
N GLY A 16 -18.68 -22.52 -5.58
CA GLY A 16 -19.68 -23.22 -6.40
C GLY A 16 -21.05 -22.55 -6.50
N THR A 17 -21.30 -21.46 -5.77
CA THR A 17 -22.56 -20.68 -5.86
C THR A 17 -22.57 -19.64 -6.98
N GLY A 18 -21.41 -19.37 -7.59
CA GLY A 18 -21.22 -18.34 -8.61
C GLY A 18 -20.96 -16.93 -8.04
N VAL A 19 -20.91 -16.77 -6.72
CA VAL A 19 -20.57 -15.50 -6.05
C VAL A 19 -19.07 -15.46 -5.75
N LEU A 20 -18.37 -14.45 -6.27
CA LEU A 20 -16.95 -14.21 -5.99
C LEU A 20 -16.80 -13.27 -4.79
N ILE A 21 -16.01 -13.68 -3.80
CA ILE A 21 -15.67 -12.87 -2.63
C ILE A 21 -14.17 -12.57 -2.64
N GLN A 22 -13.82 -11.30 -2.70
CA GLN A 22 -12.43 -10.83 -2.77
C GLN A 22 -12.16 -9.75 -1.73
N GLY A 23 -11.11 -9.95 -0.93
CA GLY A 23 -10.57 -8.95 -0.03
C GLY A 23 -9.53 -8.07 -0.72
N VAL A 24 -9.81 -6.76 -0.82
CA VAL A 24 -8.86 -5.77 -1.34
C VAL A 24 -8.33 -4.94 -0.18
N HIS A 25 -7.00 -4.88 -0.03
CA HIS A 25 -6.34 -4.12 1.02
C HIS A 25 -5.48 -3.00 0.40
N PRO A 26 -6.08 -1.84 0.09
CA PRO A 26 -5.35 -0.72 -0.49
C PRO A 26 -4.24 -0.23 0.42
N GLY A 27 -3.13 0.19 -0.19
CA GLY A 27 -2.18 1.10 0.44
C GLY A 27 -2.67 2.55 0.35
N PHE A 28 -1.73 3.48 0.47
CA PHE A 28 -2.04 4.91 0.31
C PHE A 28 -2.42 5.23 -1.14
N VAL A 29 -3.60 5.81 -1.32
CA VAL A 29 -4.12 6.31 -2.60
C VAL A 29 -4.26 7.82 -2.52
N ARG A 30 -3.81 8.53 -3.55
CA ARG A 30 -3.86 9.99 -3.60
C ARG A 30 -5.27 10.44 -3.91
N SER A 31 -5.84 11.21 -3.00
CA SER A 31 -7.14 11.87 -3.16
C SER A 31 -6.98 13.39 -3.04
N LYS A 32 -8.02 14.14 -3.39
CA LYS A 32 -8.02 15.61 -3.23
C LYS A 32 -7.81 16.06 -1.76
N MET A 33 -8.06 15.18 -0.79
CA MET A 33 -7.86 15.44 0.64
C MET A 33 -6.43 15.13 1.11
N SER A 34 -5.66 14.33 0.38
CA SER A 34 -4.29 13.96 0.76
C SER A 34 -3.23 14.94 0.25
N LYS A 35 -3.63 16.08 -0.36
CA LYS A 35 -2.72 17.07 -0.95
C LYS A 35 -1.61 17.57 0.00
N PRO A 36 -1.88 17.86 1.29
CA PRO A 36 -0.82 18.31 2.20
C PRO A 36 0.24 17.22 2.45
N LEU A 37 -0.18 15.95 2.52
CA LEU A 37 0.71 14.80 2.69
C LEU A 37 1.46 14.48 1.39
N ASP A 38 0.84 14.78 0.26
CA ASP A 38 1.42 14.63 -1.07
C ASP A 38 2.65 15.54 -1.26
N GLU A 39 2.62 16.74 -0.67
CA GLU A 39 3.71 17.71 -0.73
C GLU A 39 4.91 17.31 0.16
N MET A 40 4.66 16.67 1.31
CA MET A 40 5.70 16.10 2.18
C MET A 40 6.37 14.83 1.63
N THR A 41 5.74 14.17 0.66
CA THR A 41 6.26 12.91 0.09
C THR A 41 7.14 13.21 -1.13
N SER A 42 8.37 12.66 -1.16
CA SER A 42 9.41 12.97 -2.16
C SER A 42 8.89 13.19 -3.58
N PRO A 43 9.22 14.31 -4.25
CA PRO A 43 8.82 14.56 -5.62
C PRO A 43 9.47 13.55 -6.60
N GLY A 44 8.70 13.03 -7.57
CA GLY A 44 9.24 12.27 -8.69
C GLY A 44 8.43 11.03 -9.11
N LYS A 45 8.96 10.29 -10.09
CA LYS A 45 8.34 9.08 -10.66
C LYS A 45 8.02 8.01 -9.61
N LEU A 46 8.82 7.92 -8.55
CA LEU A 46 8.61 6.95 -7.46
C LEU A 46 7.31 7.20 -6.69
N LYS A 47 6.88 8.47 -6.58
CA LYS A 47 5.65 8.87 -5.90
C LYS A 47 4.41 8.44 -6.66
N SER A 48 4.39 8.64 -7.98
CA SER A 48 3.29 8.16 -8.83
C SER A 48 3.18 6.64 -8.84
N PHE A 49 4.31 5.95 -8.61
CA PHE A 49 4.40 4.51 -8.65
C PHE A 49 4.06 3.84 -7.31
N LEU A 50 4.34 4.46 -6.16
CA LEU A 50 3.96 3.90 -4.84
C LEU A 50 2.61 4.42 -4.35
N PHE A 51 2.20 5.60 -4.80
CA PHE A 51 0.98 6.30 -4.38
C PHE A 51 0.16 6.69 -5.63
N PRO A 52 -0.62 5.74 -6.18
CA PRO A 52 -1.46 5.99 -7.35
C PRO A 52 -2.59 6.98 -7.02
N THR A 53 -3.14 7.63 -8.03
CA THR A 53 -4.41 8.37 -7.91
C THR A 53 -5.58 7.39 -7.76
N ALA A 54 -6.73 7.89 -7.30
CA ALA A 54 -7.95 7.09 -7.19
C ALA A 54 -8.32 6.40 -8.51
N ASP A 55 -8.26 7.12 -9.64
CA ASP A 55 -8.63 6.58 -10.95
C ASP A 55 -7.70 5.42 -11.37
N THR A 56 -6.39 5.63 -11.29
CA THR A 56 -5.39 4.60 -11.62
C THR A 56 -5.47 3.39 -10.67
N TYR A 57 -5.78 3.64 -9.40
CA TYR A 57 -5.98 2.56 -8.43
C TYR A 57 -7.20 1.71 -8.80
N VAL A 58 -8.32 2.35 -9.13
CA VAL A 58 -9.55 1.65 -9.52
C VAL A 58 -9.35 0.83 -10.79
N GLU A 59 -8.71 1.39 -11.82
CA GLU A 59 -8.40 0.65 -13.06
C GLU A 59 -7.57 -0.61 -12.78
N SER A 60 -6.52 -0.48 -11.96
CA SER A 60 -5.71 -1.62 -11.57
C SER A 60 -6.47 -2.61 -10.67
N ALA A 61 -7.29 -2.13 -9.74
CA ALA A 61 -8.04 -2.99 -8.83
C ALA A 61 -9.08 -3.82 -9.58
N LEU A 62 -9.75 -3.23 -10.56
CA LEU A 62 -10.71 -3.92 -11.42
C LEU A 62 -10.04 -5.06 -12.20
N SER A 63 -8.81 -4.87 -12.69
CA SER A 63 -8.07 -5.95 -13.35
C SER A 63 -7.69 -7.13 -12.44
N THR A 64 -7.75 -6.94 -11.11
CA THR A 64 -7.45 -8.01 -10.14
C THR A 64 -8.69 -8.80 -9.73
N VAL A 65 -9.88 -8.41 -10.18
CA VAL A 65 -11.13 -9.12 -9.89
C VAL A 65 -11.11 -10.49 -10.55
N GLY A 66 -11.38 -11.53 -9.77
CA GLY A 66 -11.42 -12.92 -10.23
C GLY A 66 -10.06 -13.60 -10.37
N HIS A 67 -8.95 -12.92 -10.07
CA HIS A 67 -7.60 -13.50 -10.13
C HIS A 67 -7.02 -13.89 -8.77
N ALA A 68 -7.44 -13.25 -7.69
CA ALA A 68 -6.93 -13.53 -6.36
C ALA A 68 -7.94 -13.17 -5.28
N ASP A 69 -8.17 -14.06 -4.32
CA ASP A 69 -9.08 -13.82 -3.18
C ASP A 69 -8.54 -12.74 -2.23
N TYR A 70 -7.22 -12.49 -2.28
CA TYR A 70 -6.53 -11.48 -1.50
C TYR A 70 -5.57 -10.65 -2.37
N THR A 71 -5.84 -9.35 -2.50
CA THR A 71 -5.05 -8.44 -3.33
C THR A 71 -4.87 -7.08 -2.69
N HIS A 72 -3.87 -6.33 -3.13
CA HIS A 72 -3.73 -4.91 -2.79
C HIS A 72 -4.40 -4.00 -3.82
N GLY A 73 -4.89 -4.56 -4.94
CA GLY A 73 -5.50 -3.84 -6.05
C GLY A 73 -4.51 -3.07 -6.93
N TYR A 74 -3.27 -2.87 -6.49
CA TYR A 74 -2.23 -2.18 -7.25
C TYR A 74 -0.84 -2.76 -6.98
N TRP A 75 -0.07 -2.98 -8.05
CA TRP A 75 1.25 -3.62 -7.96
C TRP A 75 2.25 -2.81 -7.12
N GLY A 76 2.20 -1.48 -7.23
CA GLY A 76 3.04 -0.59 -6.42
C GLY A 76 2.79 -0.72 -4.91
N HIS A 77 1.55 -0.99 -4.50
CA HIS A 77 1.20 -1.22 -3.09
C HIS A 77 1.74 -2.56 -2.58
N SER A 78 1.68 -3.60 -3.42
CA SER A 78 2.29 -4.90 -3.10
C SER A 78 3.80 -4.77 -2.90
N LEU A 79 4.48 -4.02 -3.78
CA LEU A 79 5.92 -3.75 -3.64
C LEU A 79 6.23 -2.95 -2.37
N HIS A 80 5.46 -1.90 -2.10
CA HIS A 80 5.62 -1.10 -0.88
C HIS A 80 5.51 -1.97 0.38
N ARG A 81 4.48 -2.83 0.46
CA ARG A 81 4.30 -3.73 1.60
C ARG A 81 5.44 -4.74 1.74
N ALA A 82 5.95 -5.27 0.63
CA ALA A 82 7.10 -6.16 0.66
C ALA A 82 8.34 -5.46 1.24
N ILE A 83 8.64 -4.24 0.78
CA ILE A 83 9.75 -3.43 1.30
C ILE A 83 9.57 -3.15 2.80
N SER A 84 8.36 -2.73 3.23
CA SER A 84 8.08 -2.46 4.64
C SER A 84 8.27 -3.70 5.51
N LYS A 85 7.83 -4.88 5.05
CA LYS A 85 8.04 -6.15 5.77
C LYS A 85 9.52 -6.48 5.90
N THR A 86 10.28 -6.37 4.80
CA THR A 86 11.74 -6.62 4.82
C THR A 86 12.45 -5.67 5.76
N MET A 87 12.08 -4.38 5.75
CA MET A 87 12.66 -3.39 6.63
C MET A 87 12.36 -3.72 8.11
N MET A 88 11.13 -4.08 8.44
CA MET A 88 10.76 -4.45 9.80
C MET A 88 11.47 -5.72 10.30
N ALA A 89 11.82 -6.64 9.39
CA ALA A 89 12.59 -7.84 9.70
C ALA A 89 14.09 -7.56 9.97
N LEU A 90 14.61 -6.38 9.60
CA LEU A 90 15.98 -5.99 9.91
C LEU A 90 16.18 -5.70 11.41
N PRO A 91 17.39 -5.90 11.95
CA PRO A 91 17.67 -5.62 13.35
C PRO A 91 17.42 -4.15 13.69
N PHE A 92 16.84 -3.90 14.87
CA PHE A 92 16.42 -2.56 15.33
C PHE A 92 17.50 -1.48 15.14
N LYS A 93 18.77 -1.80 15.40
CA LYS A 93 19.90 -0.87 15.20
C LYS A 93 20.07 -0.41 13.75
N ALA A 94 19.81 -1.28 12.77
CA ALA A 94 19.90 -0.92 11.36
C ALA A 94 18.74 0.00 10.96
N ASN A 95 17.52 -0.33 11.38
CA ASN A 95 16.33 0.50 11.16
C ASN A 95 16.44 1.88 11.82
N LEU A 96 16.93 1.93 13.06
CA LEU A 96 17.14 3.17 13.79
C LEU A 96 18.18 4.06 13.10
N ARG A 97 19.30 3.48 12.64
CA ARG A 97 20.32 4.23 11.88
C ARG A 97 19.75 4.81 10.58
N PHE A 98 18.95 4.04 9.85
CA PHE A 98 18.30 4.52 8.64
C PHE A 98 17.33 5.66 8.94
N LEU A 99 16.45 5.48 9.93
CA LEU A 99 15.45 6.47 10.33
C LEU A 99 16.10 7.79 10.76
N LEU A 100 17.17 7.73 11.58
CA LEU A 100 17.91 8.91 12.01
C LEU A 100 18.59 9.64 10.84
N LYS A 101 19.08 8.92 9.83
CA LYS A 101 19.63 9.54 8.61
C LYS A 101 18.54 10.26 7.82
N THR A 102 17.36 9.67 7.69
CA THR A 102 16.22 10.29 7.01
C THR A 102 15.78 11.56 7.73
N PHE A 103 15.60 11.51 9.06
CA PHE A 103 15.20 12.68 9.84
C PHE A 103 16.23 13.82 9.78
N LYS A 104 17.53 13.51 9.83
CA LYS A 104 18.58 14.53 9.66
C LYS A 104 18.49 15.22 8.30
N LYS A 105 18.35 14.43 7.22
CA LYS A 105 18.21 14.95 5.86
C LYS A 105 16.95 15.81 5.69
N THR A 106 15.82 15.36 6.22
CA THR A 106 14.56 16.11 6.16
C THR A 106 14.64 17.41 6.97
N ARG A 107 15.27 17.39 8.14
CA ARG A 107 15.51 18.60 8.94
C ARG A 107 16.39 19.60 8.19
N GLU A 108 17.46 19.13 7.54
CA GLU A 108 18.33 19.99 6.72
C GLU A 108 17.56 20.63 5.56
N GLN A 109 16.63 19.91 4.92
CA GLN A 109 15.79 20.43 3.83
C GLN A 109 14.74 21.45 4.28
N LEU A 110 14.30 21.43 5.54
CA LEU A 110 13.31 22.38 6.09
C LEU A 110 13.94 23.67 6.63
N LEU A 111 15.26 23.70 6.83
CA LEU A 111 15.99 24.86 7.33
C LEU A 111 16.55 25.75 6.19
N HIS A 112 16.24 25.41 4.94
CA HIS A 112 16.51 26.19 3.73
C HIS A 112 15.18 26.63 3.10
#